data_AF-A0A7V7X1V4-F1
#
_entry.id   AF-A0A7V7X1V4-F1
#
_cell.length_a   1.000
_cell.length_b   1.000
_cell.length_c   1.000
_cell.angle_alpha   90.00
_cell.angle_beta   90.00
_cell.angle_gamma   90.00
#
_symmetry.space_group_name_H-M   'P 1'
#
loop_
_entity.id
_entity.type
_entity.pdbx_description
1 polymer ?
#
loop_
_entity_poly.entity_id
_entity_poly.type
_entity_poly.pdbx_seq_one_letter_code
_entity_poly.pdbx_strand_id
1 'polypeptide(L)'
;MTTLHHHNFLAKILYIDSKNVIAEFNRYLHLPLPAFGSLVKIDCRKYWIYGLISDARLKGESQAQNAEFFKNPVPLDTEIHILPVGFQSKEIPSSIPIQDIPPEMPAAGDYVFMPDDDELQLFTIDLGFLKILLTHPIATAEGLIITAIRKFSTIYPDPQSYLIRVTQELSRLTHNDRDIVGRILNRTINQNLRIGIDERIK
;
A
#
# COMPACT_ATOMS: atom_id res chain seq x y z
N MET A 1 -22.99 -0.10 22.36
CA MET A 1 -21.68 -0.24 23.03
C MET A 1 -20.60 0.08 21.99
N THR A 2 -20.31 1.36 21.77
CA THR A 2 -19.62 1.85 20.56
C THR A 2 -18.60 2.93 20.92
N THR A 3 -17.57 2.55 21.67
CA THR A 3 -16.48 3.46 22.04
C THR A 3 -15.23 2.64 22.38
N LEU A 4 -14.46 2.15 21.40
CA LEU A 4 -13.12 1.57 21.69
C LEU A 4 -12.13 1.33 20.52
N HIS A 5 -12.30 1.90 19.31
CA HIS A 5 -11.30 1.74 18.24
C HIS A 5 -10.59 3.02 17.74
N HIS A 6 -10.90 4.19 18.30
CA HIS A 6 -10.35 5.47 17.81
C HIS A 6 -8.88 5.77 18.18
N HIS A 7 -8.16 4.86 18.86
CA HIS A 7 -6.81 5.15 19.36
C HIS A 7 -5.67 4.57 18.53
N ASN A 8 -5.93 3.66 17.57
CA ASN A 8 -4.88 2.99 16.77
C ASN A 8 -5.10 3.12 15.26
N PHE A 9 -5.49 4.30 14.77
CA PHE A 9 -5.55 4.56 13.33
C PHE A 9 -4.22 5.11 12.81
N LEU A 10 -3.81 4.63 11.64
CA LEU A 10 -2.64 5.07 10.89
C LEU A 10 -2.80 6.49 10.34
N ALA A 11 -3.96 6.76 9.74
CA ALA A 11 -4.24 8.03 9.08
C ALA A 11 -5.76 8.31 9.07
N LYS A 12 -6.13 9.58 8.97
CA LYS A 12 -7.53 10.01 8.81
C LYS A 12 -7.75 10.49 7.38
N ILE A 13 -8.79 10.01 6.72
CA ILE A 13 -9.11 10.38 5.34
C ILE A 13 -9.54 11.84 5.29
N LEU A 14 -8.88 12.61 4.43
CA LEU A 14 -9.18 14.01 4.16
C LEU A 14 -10.21 14.13 3.05
N TYR A 15 -9.93 13.51 1.92
CA TYR A 15 -10.79 13.48 0.75
C TYR A 15 -10.38 12.35 -0.20
N ILE A 16 -11.15 12.17 -1.26
CA ILE A 16 -10.94 11.14 -2.27
C ILE A 16 -10.92 11.84 -3.61
N ASP A 17 -9.89 11.59 -4.41
CA ASP A 17 -9.85 12.03 -5.81
C ASP A 17 -10.31 10.89 -6.74
N SER A 18 -10.19 11.06 -8.04
CA SER A 18 -10.67 10.07 -9.02
C SER A 18 -9.96 8.71 -8.94
N LYS A 19 -8.84 8.61 -8.21
CA LYS A 19 -7.93 7.47 -8.22
C LYS A 19 -7.43 7.06 -6.84
N ASN A 20 -7.25 8.01 -5.94
CA ASN A 20 -6.63 7.81 -4.64
C ASN A 20 -7.54 8.28 -3.51
N VAL A 21 -7.40 7.61 -2.39
CA VAL A 21 -7.82 8.09 -1.09
C VAL A 21 -6.65 8.89 -0.50
N ILE A 22 -6.91 10.15 -0.13
CA ILE A 22 -5.91 11.03 0.46
C ILE A 22 -6.17 11.11 1.96
N ALA A 23 -5.16 10.77 2.75
CA ALA A 23 -5.28 10.73 4.20
C ALA A 23 -4.13 11.47 4.88
N GLU A 24 -4.41 12.06 6.03
CA GLU A 24 -3.41 12.68 6.90
C GLU A 24 -2.88 11.65 7.88
N PHE A 25 -1.57 11.42 7.84
CA PHE A 25 -0.88 10.49 8.71
C PHE A 25 -0.98 10.94 10.17
N ASN A 26 -1.31 10.00 11.05
CA ASN A 26 -1.38 10.22 12.48
C ASN A 26 0.03 10.25 13.08
N ARG A 27 0.65 11.43 13.11
CA ARG A 27 1.99 11.64 13.69
C ARG A 27 2.10 11.31 15.19
N TYR A 28 0.98 11.21 15.90
CA TYR A 28 0.98 10.84 17.32
C TYR A 28 1.00 9.34 17.53
N LEU A 29 0.77 8.57 16.46
CA LEU A 29 1.04 7.16 16.44
C LEU A 29 2.57 7.00 16.46
N HIS A 30 3.12 6.34 17.47
CA HIS A 30 4.56 6.03 17.57
C HIS A 30 5.00 4.96 16.56
N LEU A 31 4.39 4.96 15.37
CA LEU A 31 4.73 4.09 14.24
C LEU A 31 5.44 4.91 13.17
N PRO A 32 6.42 4.32 12.47
CA PRO A 32 7.02 4.96 11.32
C PRO A 32 5.95 5.16 10.22
N LEU A 33 6.12 6.21 9.43
CA LEU A 33 5.36 6.38 8.19
C LEU A 33 5.54 5.13 7.32
N PRO A 34 4.47 4.44 6.89
CA PRO A 34 4.65 3.22 6.14
C PRO A 34 5.21 3.55 4.75
N ALA A 35 6.11 2.69 4.29
CA ALA A 35 6.80 2.89 3.02
C ALA A 35 5.84 2.81 1.83
N PHE A 36 6.23 3.43 0.72
CA PHE A 36 5.63 3.22 -0.60
C PHE A 36 5.43 1.72 -0.89
N GLY A 37 4.29 1.36 -1.47
CA GLY A 37 3.88 -0.03 -1.72
C GLY A 37 3.46 -0.83 -0.50
N SER A 38 3.36 -0.22 0.69
CA SER A 38 2.77 -0.90 1.85
C SER A 38 1.26 -1.02 1.67
N LEU A 39 0.70 -2.18 2.07
CA LEU A 39 -0.73 -2.39 2.12
C LEU A 39 -1.31 -1.71 3.38
N VAL A 40 -2.41 -1.00 3.20
CA VAL A 40 -3.22 -0.42 4.26
C VAL A 40 -4.66 -0.89 4.12
N LYS A 41 -5.42 -0.88 5.21
CA LYS A 41 -6.86 -1.16 5.21
C LYS A 41 -7.64 0.06 5.68
N ILE A 42 -8.77 0.33 5.04
CA ILE A 42 -9.63 1.47 5.30
C ILE A 42 -10.96 0.95 5.82
N ASP A 43 -11.43 1.52 6.93
CA ASP A 43 -12.79 1.28 7.41
C ASP A 43 -13.79 2.00 6.50
N CYS A 44 -14.57 1.24 5.72
CA CYS A 44 -15.60 1.79 4.85
C CYS A 44 -16.94 1.06 5.06
N ARG A 45 -17.73 1.51 6.04
CA ARG A 45 -19.09 0.98 6.31
C ARG A 45 -19.10 -0.56 6.41
N LYS A 46 -19.60 -1.24 5.38
CA LYS A 46 -19.73 -2.70 5.27
C LYS A 46 -18.48 -3.42 4.77
N TYR A 47 -17.49 -2.67 4.29
CA TYR A 47 -16.30 -3.20 3.66
C TYR A 47 -15.03 -2.73 4.36
N TRP A 48 -14.04 -3.61 4.41
CA TRP A 48 -12.65 -3.19 4.50
C TRP A 48 -12.17 -2.92 3.08
N ILE A 49 -11.59 -1.75 2.83
CA ILE A 49 -10.97 -1.43 1.54
C ILE A 49 -9.47 -1.55 1.71
N TYR A 50 -8.84 -2.37 0.89
CA TYR A 50 -7.39 -2.52 0.84
C TYR A 50 -6.80 -1.57 -0.19
N GLY A 51 -5.73 -0.89 0.19
CA GLY A 51 -5.04 0.05 -0.67
C GLY A 51 -3.53 -0.03 -0.53
N LEU A 52 -2.81 0.38 -1.57
CA LEU A 52 -1.36 0.51 -1.55
C LEU A 52 -0.98 1.98 -1.40
N ILE A 53 -0.02 2.27 -0.53
CA ILE A 53 0.56 3.62 -0.44
C ILE A 53 1.30 3.93 -1.73
N SER A 54 0.80 4.90 -2.49
CA SER A 54 1.30 5.31 -3.81
C SER A 54 2.13 6.59 -3.77
N ASP A 55 2.01 7.39 -2.72
CA ASP A 55 2.82 8.59 -2.48
C ASP A 55 2.73 9.01 -1.01
N ALA A 56 3.70 9.80 -0.55
CA ALA A 56 3.63 10.48 0.74
C ALA A 56 4.31 11.85 0.63
N ARG A 57 3.62 12.89 1.11
CA ARG A 57 4.03 14.29 0.96
C ARG A 57 3.97 15.03 2.28
N LEU A 58 4.98 15.84 2.54
CA LEU A 58 4.95 16.76 3.67
C LEU A 58 4.14 18.01 3.27
N LYS A 59 3.04 18.27 3.96
CA LYS A 59 2.35 19.56 3.85
C LYS A 59 3.31 20.65 4.32
N GLY A 60 3.43 21.71 3.52
CA GLY A 60 4.28 22.85 3.87
C GLY A 60 5.75 22.70 3.45
N GLU A 61 6.08 21.88 2.45
CA GLU A 61 7.42 21.86 1.83
C GLU A 61 7.93 23.25 1.42
N SER A 62 7.03 24.19 1.10
CA SER A 62 7.39 25.59 0.85
C SER A 62 7.73 26.39 2.12
N GLN A 63 7.16 26.03 3.28
CA GLN A 63 7.47 26.63 4.58
C GLN A 63 8.77 26.07 5.18
N ALA A 64 9.10 24.80 4.91
CA ALA A 64 10.36 24.19 5.34
C ALA A 64 11.62 24.81 4.70
N GLN A 65 11.45 25.50 3.57
CA GLN A 65 12.51 26.28 2.91
C GLN A 65 12.72 27.67 3.54
N ASN A 66 11.88 28.07 4.50
CA ASN A 66 11.99 29.35 5.18
C ASN A 66 12.97 29.26 6.37
N ALA A 67 13.91 30.20 6.46
CA ALA A 67 14.92 30.27 7.52
C ALA A 67 14.32 30.34 8.95
N GLU A 68 13.07 30.79 9.09
CA GLU A 68 12.36 30.80 10.37
C GLU A 68 11.92 29.40 10.84
N PHE A 69 11.68 28.46 9.92
CA PHE A 69 11.33 27.08 10.26
C PHE A 69 12.47 26.37 11.03
N PHE A 70 13.73 26.67 10.67
CA PHE A 70 14.90 26.14 11.38
C PHE A 70 15.04 26.68 12.81
N LYS A 71 14.47 27.85 13.11
CA LYS A 71 14.52 28.44 14.46
C LYS A 71 13.50 27.81 15.40
N ASN A 72 12.35 27.38 14.88
CA ASN A 72 11.30 26.69 15.63
C ASN A 72 10.67 25.60 14.74
N PRO A 73 11.27 24.41 14.66
CA PRO A 73 10.74 23.34 13.83
C PRO A 73 9.38 22.89 14.36
N VAL A 74 8.33 23.10 13.55
CA VAL A 74 7.00 22.53 13.80
C VAL A 74 6.92 21.20 13.05
N PRO A 75 6.38 20.12 13.66
CA PRO A 75 6.18 18.87 12.93
C PRO A 75 5.29 19.11 11.72
N LEU A 76 5.78 18.80 10.53
CA LEU A 76 5.00 18.94 9.30
C LEU A 76 3.94 17.83 9.25
N ASP A 77 2.73 18.17 8.84
CA ASP A 77 1.69 17.19 8.55
C ASP A 77 2.10 16.37 7.32
N THR A 78 1.87 15.07 7.34
CA THR A 78 2.16 14.19 6.20
C THR A 78 0.86 13.72 5.57
N GLU A 79 0.69 13.97 4.28
CA GLU A 79 -0.35 13.37 3.46
C GLU A 79 0.16 12.06 2.87
N ILE A 80 -0.65 11.01 2.95
CA ILE A 80 -0.41 9.76 2.24
C ILE A 80 -1.48 9.59 1.16
N HIS A 81 -1.02 9.16 -0.01
CA HIS A 81 -1.89 8.80 -1.12
C HIS A 81 -2.03 7.29 -1.15
N ILE A 82 -3.26 6.82 -1.18
CA ILE A 82 -3.59 5.40 -1.12
C ILE A 82 -4.36 5.05 -2.37
N LEU A 83 -3.83 4.13 -3.17
CA LEU A 83 -4.53 3.57 -4.33
C LEU A 83 -5.35 2.36 -3.87
N PRO A 84 -6.70 2.39 -3.94
CA PRO A 84 -7.52 1.23 -3.64
C PRO A 84 -7.23 0.09 -4.63
N VAL A 85 -7.02 -1.11 -4.12
CA VAL A 85 -6.69 -2.31 -4.91
C VAL A 85 -7.51 -3.54 -4.53
N GLY A 86 -8.40 -3.42 -3.56
CA GLY A 86 -9.31 -4.50 -3.21
C GLY A 86 -10.25 -4.14 -2.08
N PHE A 87 -11.16 -5.07 -1.77
CA PHE A 87 -12.10 -4.93 -0.68
C PHE A 87 -12.50 -6.30 -0.10
N GLN A 88 -13.00 -6.30 1.12
CA GLN A 88 -13.51 -7.49 1.81
C GLN A 88 -14.77 -7.11 2.58
N SER A 89 -15.79 -7.98 2.55
CA SER A 89 -16.99 -7.78 3.36
C SER A 89 -16.68 -7.98 4.84
N LYS A 90 -17.11 -7.04 5.68
CA LYS A 90 -17.02 -7.19 7.14
C LYS A 90 -17.95 -8.25 7.70
N GLU A 91 -18.95 -8.66 6.94
CA GLU A 91 -19.86 -9.74 7.33
C GLU A 91 -19.20 -11.12 7.24
N ILE A 92 -18.10 -11.25 6.47
CA ILE A 92 -17.34 -12.50 6.29
C ILE A 92 -15.84 -12.21 6.46
N PRO A 93 -15.34 -12.00 7.70
CA PRO A 93 -13.97 -11.52 7.94
C PRO A 93 -12.86 -12.47 7.46
N SER A 94 -13.17 -13.76 7.27
CA SER A 94 -12.20 -14.79 6.85
C SER A 94 -12.19 -15.03 5.34
N SER A 95 -12.96 -14.27 4.55
CA SER A 95 -12.94 -14.42 3.08
C SER A 95 -11.67 -13.82 2.48
N ILE A 96 -11.14 -14.40 1.42
CA ILE A 96 -10.05 -13.79 0.65
C ILE A 96 -10.53 -12.42 0.13
N PRO A 97 -9.77 -11.33 0.32
CA PRO A 97 -10.13 -10.02 -0.23
C PRO A 97 -10.31 -10.08 -1.76
N ILE A 98 -11.37 -9.46 -2.26
CA ILE A 98 -11.63 -9.31 -3.69
C ILE A 98 -10.74 -8.17 -4.19
N GLN A 99 -9.82 -8.47 -5.09
CA GLN A 99 -8.90 -7.48 -5.65
C GLN A 99 -9.47 -6.82 -6.91
N ASP A 100 -10.51 -6.02 -6.70
CA ASP A 100 -11.20 -5.22 -7.71
C ASP A 100 -11.59 -3.85 -7.13
N ILE A 101 -12.23 -3.00 -7.93
CA ILE A 101 -12.78 -1.71 -7.50
C ILE A 101 -13.81 -1.95 -6.38
N PRO A 102 -13.66 -1.28 -5.21
CA PRO A 102 -14.62 -1.40 -4.13
C PRO A 102 -16.05 -1.00 -4.53
N PRO A 103 -17.08 -1.70 -4.02
CA PRO A 103 -18.49 -1.38 -4.33
C PRO A 103 -18.95 -0.06 -3.70
N GLU A 104 -18.29 0.36 -2.62
CA GLU A 104 -18.47 1.65 -1.98
C GLU A 104 -17.09 2.29 -1.79
N MET A 105 -17.00 3.60 -2.01
CA MET A 105 -15.82 4.38 -1.68
C MET A 105 -15.88 4.86 -0.22
N PRO A 106 -14.73 5.03 0.44
CA PRO A 106 -14.71 5.58 1.79
C PRO A 106 -15.22 7.03 1.81
N ALA A 107 -15.36 7.62 2.98
CA ALA A 107 -15.75 9.01 3.16
C ALA A 107 -14.62 9.82 3.82
N ALA A 108 -14.66 11.15 3.61
CA ALA A 108 -13.86 12.05 4.42
C ALA A 108 -14.21 11.88 5.91
N GLY A 109 -13.19 11.74 6.75
CA GLY A 109 -13.35 11.46 8.18
C GLY A 109 -13.20 9.99 8.56
N ASP A 110 -13.24 9.06 7.60
CA ASP A 110 -12.95 7.65 7.83
C ASP A 110 -11.46 7.43 8.17
N TYR A 111 -11.13 6.21 8.63
CA TYR A 111 -9.83 5.89 9.18
C TYR A 111 -9.10 4.80 8.39
N VAL A 112 -7.79 4.98 8.29
CA VAL A 112 -6.84 4.03 7.69
C VAL A 112 -6.10 3.31 8.81
N PHE A 113 -5.82 2.03 8.62
CA PHE A 113 -5.14 1.14 9.56
C PHE A 113 -4.08 0.31 8.84
N MET A 114 -3.11 -0.20 9.61
CA MET A 114 -2.24 -1.27 9.15
C MET A 114 -3.01 -2.60 9.22
N PRO A 115 -2.97 -3.45 8.16
CA PRO A 115 -3.43 -4.81 8.25
C PRO A 115 -2.48 -5.63 9.16
N ASP A 116 -3.01 -6.65 9.81
CA ASP A 116 -2.21 -7.62 10.54
C ASP A 116 -1.57 -8.67 9.60
N ASP A 117 -0.70 -9.52 10.16
CA ASP A 117 0.04 -10.51 9.36
C ASP A 117 -0.88 -11.53 8.68
N ASP A 118 -2.00 -11.91 9.31
CA ASP A 118 -2.97 -12.85 8.74
C ASP A 118 -3.73 -12.20 7.58
N GLU A 119 -4.15 -10.94 7.73
CA GLU A 119 -4.77 -10.15 6.66
C GLU A 119 -3.81 -9.93 5.50
N LEU A 120 -2.53 -9.66 5.77
CA LEU A 120 -1.51 -9.53 4.73
C LEU A 120 -1.34 -10.85 3.97
N GLN A 121 -1.23 -11.98 4.67
CA GLN A 121 -1.14 -13.29 4.03
C GLN A 121 -2.39 -13.60 3.20
N LEU A 122 -3.59 -13.37 3.72
CA LEU A 122 -4.85 -13.56 3.00
C LEU A 122 -4.90 -12.72 1.72
N PHE A 123 -4.47 -11.45 1.78
CA PHE A 123 -4.42 -10.58 0.61
C PHE A 123 -3.50 -11.17 -0.47
N THR A 124 -2.35 -11.74 -0.11
CA THR A 124 -1.40 -12.32 -1.07
C THR A 124 -1.85 -13.61 -1.75
N ILE A 125 -2.99 -14.18 -1.36
CA ILE A 125 -3.55 -15.38 -2.02
C ILE A 125 -3.99 -15.05 -3.44
N ASP A 126 -4.55 -13.87 -3.70
CA ASP A 126 -4.93 -13.41 -5.03
C ASP A 126 -3.90 -12.39 -5.57
N LEU A 127 -3.82 -12.26 -6.89
CA LEU A 127 -2.93 -11.37 -7.63
C LEU A 127 -3.69 -10.38 -8.54
N GLY A 128 -5.02 -10.30 -8.43
CA GLY A 128 -5.87 -9.34 -9.15
C GLY A 128 -5.43 -7.87 -9.02
N PHE A 129 -4.75 -7.49 -7.94
CA PHE A 129 -4.22 -6.15 -7.72
C PHE A 129 -3.21 -5.76 -8.82
N LEU A 130 -2.50 -6.73 -9.41
CA LEU A 130 -1.58 -6.48 -10.54
C LEU A 130 -2.32 -5.93 -11.75
N LYS A 131 -3.54 -6.42 -12.02
CA LYS A 131 -4.38 -5.89 -13.10
C LYS A 131 -4.73 -4.43 -12.85
N ILE A 132 -5.09 -4.09 -11.61
CA ILE A 132 -5.40 -2.71 -11.22
C ILE A 132 -4.17 -1.83 -11.44
N LEU A 133 -3.00 -2.26 -10.94
CA LEU A 133 -1.76 -1.48 -11.06
C LEU A 133 -1.30 -1.30 -12.50
N LEU A 134 -1.39 -2.33 -13.36
CA LEU A 134 -1.00 -2.26 -14.77
C LEU A 134 -1.93 -1.38 -15.60
N THR A 135 -3.21 -1.30 -15.22
CA THR A 135 -4.21 -0.50 -15.94
C THR A 135 -4.33 0.92 -15.38
N HIS A 136 -3.73 1.21 -14.22
CA HIS A 136 -3.76 2.53 -13.63
C HIS A 136 -2.71 3.46 -14.26
N PRO A 137 -3.11 4.60 -14.86
CA PRO A 137 -2.16 5.58 -15.38
C PRO A 137 -1.60 6.42 -14.21
N ILE A 138 -0.61 5.86 -13.52
CA ILE A 138 0.23 6.53 -12.52
C ILE A 138 1.68 6.44 -12.96
N ALA A 139 2.41 7.56 -12.90
CA ALA A 139 3.83 7.60 -13.26
C ALA A 139 4.69 6.59 -12.47
N THR A 140 4.24 6.17 -11.29
CA THR A 140 4.94 5.27 -10.38
C THR A 140 4.42 3.83 -10.40
N ALA A 141 3.53 3.46 -11.33
CA ALA A 141 2.89 2.14 -11.36
C ALA A 141 3.88 0.97 -11.35
N GLU A 142 4.93 1.00 -12.17
CA GLU A 142 5.96 -0.05 -12.19
C GLU A 142 6.70 -0.16 -10.84
N GLY A 143 7.08 0.99 -10.27
CA GLY A 143 7.73 1.03 -8.96
C GLY A 143 6.81 0.49 -7.86
N LEU A 144 5.52 0.80 -7.93
CA LEU A 144 4.51 0.34 -6.97
C LEU A 144 4.33 -1.17 -7.05
N ILE A 145 4.25 -1.72 -8.27
CA ILE A 145 4.21 -3.16 -8.54
C ILE A 145 5.44 -3.85 -7.94
N ILE A 146 6.64 -3.36 -8.27
CA ILE A 146 7.90 -3.93 -7.76
C ILE A 146 7.91 -3.93 -6.24
N THR A 147 7.57 -2.80 -5.62
CA THR A 147 7.66 -2.66 -4.15
C THR A 147 6.62 -3.52 -3.44
N ALA A 148 5.39 -3.59 -3.98
CA ALA A 148 4.34 -4.44 -3.45
C ALA A 148 4.71 -5.93 -3.56
N ILE A 149 5.19 -6.39 -4.72
CA ILE A 149 5.63 -7.78 -4.93
C ILE A 149 6.74 -8.14 -3.93
N ARG A 150 7.72 -7.25 -3.72
CA ARG A 150 8.81 -7.49 -2.77
C ARG A 150 8.28 -7.68 -1.35
N LYS A 151 7.46 -6.75 -0.87
CA LYS A 151 6.85 -6.83 0.47
C LYS A 151 6.00 -8.09 0.65
N PHE A 152 5.17 -8.40 -0.34
CA PHE A 152 4.32 -9.59 -0.28
C PHE A 152 5.11 -10.89 -0.37
N SER A 153 6.21 -10.92 -1.13
CA SER A 153 7.08 -12.10 -1.19
C SER A 153 7.72 -12.45 0.15
N THR A 154 8.00 -11.46 1.01
CA THR A 154 8.58 -11.72 2.35
C THR A 154 7.55 -12.18 3.37
N ILE A 155 6.27 -11.90 3.13
CA ILE A 155 5.15 -12.27 4.01
C ILE A 155 4.57 -13.64 3.61
N TYR A 156 4.60 -13.96 2.32
CA TYR A 156 4.06 -15.21 1.80
C TYR A 156 4.86 -16.42 2.33
N PRO A 157 4.19 -17.52 2.78
CA PRO A 157 4.88 -18.67 3.38
C PRO A 157 5.99 -19.29 2.51
N ASP A 158 5.82 -19.30 1.19
CA ASP A 158 6.83 -19.69 0.21
C ASP A 158 7.13 -18.53 -0.76
N PRO A 159 8.18 -17.72 -0.48
CA PRO A 159 8.54 -16.58 -1.31
C PRO A 159 8.82 -16.94 -2.78
N GLN A 160 9.38 -18.12 -3.05
CA GLN A 160 9.73 -18.54 -4.41
C GLN A 160 8.48 -18.92 -5.20
N SER A 161 7.59 -19.69 -4.58
CA SER A 161 6.29 -20.01 -5.18
C SER A 161 5.46 -18.75 -5.46
N TYR A 162 5.47 -17.78 -4.54
CA TYR A 162 4.82 -16.49 -4.76
C TYR A 162 5.37 -15.75 -6.00
N LEU A 163 6.69 -15.65 -6.13
CA LEU A 163 7.33 -14.99 -7.28
C LEU A 163 7.04 -15.70 -8.61
N ILE A 164 6.96 -17.04 -8.62
CA ILE A 164 6.55 -17.81 -9.81
C ILE A 164 5.12 -17.46 -10.21
N ARG A 165 4.18 -17.44 -9.25
CA ARG A 165 2.78 -17.08 -9.50
C ARG A 165 2.65 -15.66 -10.04
N VAL A 166 3.36 -14.70 -9.44
CA VAL A 166 3.43 -13.31 -9.91
C VAL A 166 3.96 -13.23 -11.34
N THR A 167 5.01 -14.00 -11.67
CA THR A 167 5.60 -14.03 -13.02
C THR A 167 4.62 -14.55 -14.06
N GLN A 168 3.92 -15.64 -13.75
CA GLN A 168 2.90 -16.21 -14.62
C GLN A 168 1.75 -15.22 -14.83
N GLU A 169 1.28 -14.58 -13.76
CA GLU A 169 0.16 -13.65 -13.83
C GLU A 169 0.52 -12.35 -14.57
N LEU A 170 1.69 -11.77 -14.31
CA LEU A 170 2.19 -10.63 -15.08
C LEU A 170 2.31 -10.98 -16.57
N SER A 171 2.88 -12.13 -16.91
CA SER A 171 3.00 -12.55 -18.32
C SER A 171 1.63 -12.68 -18.98
N ARG A 172 0.64 -13.19 -18.25
CA ARG A 172 -0.75 -13.27 -18.73
C ARG A 172 -1.35 -11.89 -18.97
N LEU A 173 -1.22 -10.98 -18.01
CA LEU A 173 -1.80 -9.63 -18.05
C LEU A 173 -1.14 -8.73 -19.11
N THR A 174 0.16 -8.90 -19.35
CA THR A 174 0.91 -8.14 -20.35
C THR A 174 0.94 -8.81 -21.73
N HIS A 175 0.14 -9.85 -21.96
CA HIS A 175 0.10 -10.60 -23.23
C HIS A 175 1.48 -11.12 -23.67
N ASN A 176 2.26 -11.61 -22.71
CA ASN A 176 3.63 -12.08 -22.85
C ASN A 176 4.64 -11.02 -23.34
N ASP A 177 4.40 -9.74 -23.05
CA ASP A 177 5.42 -8.69 -23.20
C ASP A 177 6.60 -8.99 -22.25
N ARG A 178 7.64 -9.60 -22.82
CA ARG A 178 8.84 -10.03 -22.09
C ARG A 178 9.65 -8.85 -21.57
N ASP A 179 9.54 -7.67 -22.19
CA ASP A 179 10.29 -6.50 -21.76
C ASP A 179 9.69 -5.92 -20.48
N ILE A 180 8.36 -5.80 -20.40
CA ILE A 180 7.68 -5.34 -19.18
C ILE A 180 7.92 -6.32 -18.03
N VAL A 181 7.69 -7.63 -18.27
CA VAL A 181 7.88 -8.67 -17.26
C VAL A 181 9.33 -8.70 -16.78
N GLY A 182 10.28 -8.66 -17.73
CA GLY A 182 11.70 -8.63 -17.43
C GLY A 182 12.12 -7.41 -16.60
N ARG A 183 11.63 -6.21 -16.92
CA ARG A 183 11.92 -4.99 -16.14
C ARG A 183 11.44 -5.10 -14.70
N ILE A 184 10.20 -5.55 -14.49
CA ILE A 184 9.61 -5.70 -13.14
C ILE A 184 10.35 -6.77 -12.33
N LEU A 185 10.53 -7.97 -12.89
CA LEU A 185 11.12 -9.09 -12.15
C LEU A 185 12.61 -8.90 -11.88
N ASN A 186 13.39 -8.44 -12.86
CA ASN A 186 14.82 -8.22 -12.66
C ASN A 186 15.07 -7.17 -11.56
N ARG A 187 14.24 -6.12 -11.48
CA ARG A 187 14.33 -5.12 -10.42
C ARG A 187 13.89 -5.68 -9.07
N THR A 188 12.85 -6.50 -9.04
CA THR A 188 12.36 -7.17 -7.83
C THR A 188 13.45 -8.08 -7.24
N ILE A 189 14.04 -8.96 -8.06
CA ILE A 189 15.03 -9.96 -7.63
C ILE A 189 16.36 -9.30 -7.24
N ASN A 190 16.89 -8.40 -8.08
CA ASN A 190 18.19 -7.75 -7.82
C ASN A 190 18.16 -6.88 -6.56
N GLN A 191 17.02 -6.30 -6.22
CA GLN A 191 16.88 -5.52 -4.98
C GLN A 191 16.66 -6.42 -3.75
N ASN A 192 15.99 -7.57 -3.89
CA ASN A 192 15.88 -8.55 -2.79
C ASN A 192 17.23 -9.18 -2.43
N LEU A 193 18.10 -9.44 -3.42
CA LEU A 193 19.47 -9.91 -3.18
C LEU A 193 20.32 -8.89 -2.40
N ARG A 194 20.08 -7.58 -2.59
CA ARG A 194 20.78 -6.54 -1.83
C ARG A 194 20.33 -6.48 -0.37
N ILE A 195 19.02 -6.59 -0.09
CA ILE A 195 18.51 -6.58 1.29
C ILE A 195 18.96 -7.82 2.07
N GLY A 196 18.96 -9.00 1.44
CA GLY A 196 19.41 -10.25 2.08
C GLY A 196 20.92 -10.29 2.40
N ILE A 197 21.73 -9.42 1.79
CA ILE A 197 23.15 -9.25 2.12
C ILE A 197 23.30 -8.31 3.33
N ASP A 198 22.53 -7.21 3.38
CA ASP A 198 22.58 -6.27 4.51
C ASP A 198 22.06 -6.85 5.82
N GLU A 199 21.09 -7.77 5.79
CA GLU A 199 20.58 -8.46 6.99
C GLU A 199 21.53 -9.55 7.52
N ARG A 200 22.55 -9.98 6.74
CA ARG A 200 23.58 -10.94 7.17
C ARG A 200 24.84 -10.28 7.73
N ILE A 201 24.90 -8.95 7.73
CA ILE A 201 26.04 -8.14 8.21
C ILE A 201 25.71 -7.45 9.56
N LYS A 202 24.59 -7.79 10.21
CA LYS A 202 24.26 -7.34 11.57
C LYS A 202 24.38 -8.44 12.60
#